data_AF-A0A397EEI5-F1
#
_entry.id   AF-A0A397EEI5-F1
#
_cell.length_a   1.000
_cell.length_b   1.000
_cell.length_c   1.000
_cell.angle_alpha   90.00
_cell.angle_beta   90.00
_cell.angle_gamma   90.00
#
_symmetry.space_group_name_H-M   'P 1'
#
loop_
_entity.id
_entity.type
_entity.pdbx_description
1 polymer ?
#
loop_
_entity_poly.entity_id
_entity_poly.type
_entity_poly.pdbx_seq_one_letter_code
_entity_poly.pdbx_strand_id
1 'polypeptide(L)'
;MLSTTNAATYGATKSNAQHAHLLQDKDASRIIHIAKKGHVAPEAHLKDGGHIKSAVYGGLDGIITTFATVTSVAGSGLPHSVILILGLAHLVADGMSMGMGDVLSSQAEIDLVHHERAREMWEFDNFPEGEMDEMVELYEQKGIATEDAKLVVNTLAKYKEAFIDIMMVEELNLMPVDEDDNPVIG
;
A
#
# COMPACT_ATOMS: atom_id res chain seq x y z
N MET A 1 -13.70 -31.10 18.81
CA MET A 1 -14.10 -29.73 19.18
C MET A 1 -12.84 -28.93 19.46
N LEU A 2 -12.23 -28.34 18.43
CA LEU A 2 -11.05 -27.48 18.56
C LEU A 2 -11.23 -26.37 17.52
N SER A 3 -11.56 -25.15 17.94
CA SER A 3 -11.33 -23.91 17.19
C SER A 3 -12.10 -22.75 17.84
N THR A 4 -11.53 -22.08 18.85
CA THR A 4 -11.93 -20.71 19.26
C THR A 4 -10.85 -19.89 19.99
N THR A 5 -9.64 -20.41 20.24
CA THR A 5 -8.71 -19.77 21.21
C THR A 5 -7.65 -18.82 20.65
N ASN A 6 -7.60 -18.52 19.34
CA ASN A 6 -6.48 -17.76 18.76
C ASN A 6 -6.70 -16.26 18.55
N ALA A 7 -7.94 -15.75 18.60
CA ALA A 7 -8.21 -14.33 18.34
C ALA A 7 -8.00 -13.41 19.56
N ALA A 8 -8.22 -13.93 20.78
CA ALA A 8 -8.21 -13.12 22.00
C ALA A 8 -6.80 -12.73 22.49
N THR A 9 -5.79 -13.55 22.20
CA THR A 9 -4.39 -13.33 22.63
C THR A 9 -3.66 -12.30 21.76
N TYR A 10 -4.06 -12.15 20.50
CA TYR A 10 -3.38 -11.26 19.54
C TYR A 10 -3.74 -9.78 19.75
N GLY A 11 -4.99 -9.47 20.09
CA GLY A 11 -5.40 -8.11 20.46
C GLY A 11 -4.72 -7.60 21.74
N ALA A 12 -4.45 -8.50 22.68
CA ALA A 12 -3.78 -8.17 23.94
C ALA A 12 -2.31 -7.77 23.72
N THR A 13 -1.57 -8.43 22.83
CA THR A 13 -0.15 -8.12 22.58
C THR A 13 0.08 -6.82 21.80
N LYS A 14 -0.78 -6.51 20.81
CA LYS A 14 -0.71 -5.23 20.06
C LYS A 14 -1.02 -4.03 20.95
N SER A 15 -2.05 -4.15 21.79
CA SER A 15 -2.38 -3.17 22.83
C SER A 15 -1.22 -2.98 23.81
N ASN A 16 -0.54 -4.05 24.19
CA ASN A 16 0.58 -3.99 25.14
C ASN A 16 1.86 -3.37 24.55
N ALA A 17 2.15 -3.58 23.26
CA ALA A 17 3.32 -2.99 22.60
C ALA A 17 3.18 -1.47 22.42
N GLN A 18 1.98 -1.03 21.99
CA GLN A 18 1.66 0.40 21.87
C GLN A 18 1.67 1.08 23.25
N HIS A 19 1.14 0.40 24.27
CA HIS A 19 1.15 0.91 25.65
C HIS A 19 2.56 1.00 26.24
N ALA A 20 3.43 0.01 25.98
CA ALA A 20 4.84 0.05 26.40
C ALA A 20 5.62 1.20 25.71
N HIS A 21 5.35 1.48 24.43
CA HIS A 21 5.94 2.62 23.73
C HIS A 21 5.47 3.96 24.31
N LEU A 22 4.16 4.11 24.58
CA LEU A 22 3.60 5.32 25.18
C LEU A 22 4.18 5.62 26.57
N LEU A 23 4.55 4.57 27.32
CA LEU A 23 5.18 4.68 28.64
C LEU A 23 6.71 4.74 28.59
N GLN A 24 7.33 4.67 27.40
CA GLN A 24 8.78 4.54 27.19
C GLN A 24 9.44 3.42 28.02
N ASP A 25 8.68 2.38 28.35
CA ASP A 25 9.16 1.28 29.17
C ASP A 25 9.92 0.26 28.30
N LYS A 26 11.25 0.34 28.39
CA LYS A 26 12.19 -0.50 27.63
C LYS A 26 12.10 -1.98 28.04
N ASP A 27 11.78 -2.26 29.30
CA ASP A 27 11.72 -3.61 29.83
C ASP A 27 10.40 -4.28 29.43
N ALA A 28 9.29 -3.56 29.52
CA ALA A 28 8.00 -4.02 28.98
C ALA A 28 8.08 -4.29 27.47
N SER A 29 8.69 -3.38 26.69
CA SER A 29 8.92 -3.57 25.26
C SER A 29 9.78 -4.81 24.97
N ARG A 30 10.87 -5.01 25.74
CA ARG A 30 11.73 -6.19 25.62
C ARG A 30 10.98 -7.49 25.92
N ILE A 31 10.17 -7.52 26.97
CA ILE A 31 9.39 -8.72 27.35
C ILE A 31 8.40 -9.09 26.25
N ILE A 32 7.75 -8.10 25.63
CA ILE A 32 6.81 -8.32 24.52
C ILE A 32 7.54 -8.87 23.28
N HIS A 33 8.71 -8.31 22.93
CA HIS A 33 9.53 -8.81 21.82
C HIS A 33 10.04 -10.24 22.05
N ILE A 34 10.44 -10.58 23.29
CA ILE A 34 10.86 -11.94 23.65
C ILE A 34 9.66 -12.90 23.61
N ALA A 35 8.49 -12.47 24.09
CA ALA A 35 7.26 -13.27 24.04
C ALA A 35 6.79 -13.53 22.60
N LYS A 36 7.03 -12.60 21.67
CA LYS A 36 6.71 -12.76 20.23
C LYS A 36 7.62 -13.78 19.53
N LYS A 37 8.80 -14.07 20.08
CA LYS A 37 9.83 -14.96 19.50
C LYS A 37 9.40 -16.45 19.38
N GLY A 38 8.20 -16.80 19.83
CA GLY A 38 7.63 -18.16 19.77
C GLY A 38 6.51 -18.39 18.75
N HIS A 39 6.04 -17.39 18.00
CA HIS A 39 4.91 -17.55 17.07
C HIS A 39 5.29 -17.19 15.63
N VAL A 40 5.34 -18.22 14.77
CA VAL A 40 4.99 -18.08 13.34
C VAL A 40 3.49 -17.83 13.29
N ALA A 41 3.07 -16.59 13.52
CA ALA A 41 1.69 -16.18 13.35
C ALA A 41 1.68 -14.97 12.41
N PRO A 42 0.92 -15.02 11.31
CA PRO A 42 0.86 -13.92 10.36
C PRO A 42 0.37 -12.68 11.10
N GLU A 43 1.18 -11.63 11.09
CA GLU A 43 0.74 -10.40 11.70
C GLU A 43 -0.36 -9.78 10.86
N ALA A 44 -1.60 -9.80 11.37
CA ALA A 44 -2.69 -9.06 10.76
C ALA A 44 -2.40 -7.55 10.92
N HIS A 45 -1.69 -6.99 9.95
CA HIS A 45 -1.73 -5.57 9.67
C HIS A 45 -3.17 -5.23 9.25
N LEU A 46 -3.66 -4.08 9.72
CA LEU A 46 -4.97 -3.57 9.29
C LEU A 46 -4.84 -3.18 7.81
N LYS A 47 -5.02 -4.14 6.90
CA LYS A 47 -5.15 -3.89 5.45
C LYS A 47 -6.43 -3.07 5.14
N ASP A 48 -7.40 -3.07 6.06
CA ASP A 48 -8.74 -2.50 5.90
C ASP A 48 -8.82 -0.95 5.98
N GLY A 49 -7.68 -0.28 6.17
CA GLY A 49 -7.61 1.19 6.17
C GLY A 49 -7.62 1.83 4.77
N GLY A 50 -7.47 1.04 3.70
CA GLY A 50 -7.36 1.56 2.33
C GLY A 50 -8.65 2.23 1.85
N HIS A 51 -9.80 1.62 2.13
CA HIS A 51 -11.06 2.06 1.53
C HIS A 51 -11.77 3.20 2.28
N ILE A 52 -11.41 3.46 3.54
CA ILE A 52 -12.08 4.54 4.31
C ILE A 52 -11.76 5.92 3.74
N LYS A 53 -10.54 6.10 3.22
CA LYS A 53 -10.13 7.35 2.56
C LYS A 53 -10.93 7.55 1.28
N SER A 54 -11.04 6.53 0.44
CA SER A 54 -11.82 6.58 -0.81
C SER A 54 -13.32 6.80 -0.53
N ALA A 55 -13.87 6.14 0.50
CA ALA A 55 -15.27 6.31 0.89
C ALA A 55 -15.60 7.73 1.38
N VAL A 56 -14.73 8.31 2.21
CA VAL A 56 -14.89 9.70 2.68
C VAL A 56 -14.75 10.69 1.52
N TYR A 57 -13.75 10.47 0.65
CA TYR A 57 -13.51 11.33 -0.50
C TYR A 57 -14.67 11.29 -1.49
N GLY A 58 -15.13 10.10 -1.89
CA GLY A 58 -16.26 9.94 -2.80
C GLY A 58 -17.59 10.44 -2.20
N GLY A 59 -17.81 10.25 -0.89
CA GLY A 59 -18.98 10.80 -0.21
C GLY A 59 -19.01 12.32 -0.18
N LEU A 60 -17.87 12.98 0.10
CA LEU A 60 -17.76 14.43 0.08
C LEU A 60 -17.92 14.99 -1.33
N ASP A 61 -17.26 14.38 -2.32
CA ASP A 61 -17.36 14.84 -3.70
C ASP A 61 -18.80 14.72 -4.21
N GLY A 62 -19.45 13.58 -4.02
CA GLY A 62 -20.83 13.37 -4.44
C GLY A 62 -21.82 14.38 -3.83
N ILE A 63 -21.63 14.80 -2.58
CA ILE A 63 -22.45 15.85 -1.95
C ILE A 63 -22.19 17.21 -2.62
N ILE A 64 -20.92 17.57 -2.81
CA ILE A 64 -20.51 18.87 -3.35
C ILE A 64 -20.92 19.00 -4.82
N THR A 65 -20.63 17.99 -5.66
CA THR A 65 -20.93 18.00 -7.09
C THR A 65 -22.43 17.96 -7.36
N THR A 66 -23.20 17.17 -6.59
CA THR A 66 -24.66 17.14 -6.71
C THR A 66 -25.27 18.48 -6.28
N PHE A 67 -24.81 19.07 -5.18
CA PHE A 67 -25.28 20.39 -4.72
C PHE A 67 -24.96 21.49 -5.74
N ALA A 68 -23.72 21.53 -6.24
CA ALA A 68 -23.29 22.48 -7.25
C ALA A 68 -24.11 22.33 -8.55
N THR A 69 -24.34 21.10 -8.99
CA THR A 69 -25.14 20.82 -10.19
C THR A 69 -26.58 21.28 -9.99
N VAL A 70 -27.25 20.86 -8.92
CA VAL A 70 -28.66 21.22 -8.65
C VAL A 70 -28.84 22.73 -8.50
N THR A 71 -27.95 23.42 -7.77
CA THR A 71 -28.02 24.88 -7.61
C THR A 71 -27.74 25.63 -8.91
N SER A 72 -26.83 25.15 -9.75
CA SER A 72 -26.54 25.71 -11.08
C SER A 72 -27.76 25.68 -12.00
N VAL A 73 -28.48 24.55 -12.07
CA VAL A 73 -29.71 24.45 -12.89
C VAL A 73 -30.97 25.01 -12.22
N ALA A 74 -30.98 25.25 -10.90
CA ALA A 74 -32.15 25.81 -10.22
C ALA A 74 -32.57 27.19 -10.75
N GLY A 75 -31.62 28.01 -11.23
CA GLY A 75 -31.88 29.31 -11.83
C GLY A 75 -32.34 29.28 -13.30
N SER A 76 -32.36 28.11 -13.95
CA SER A 76 -32.59 27.98 -15.39
C SER A 76 -34.06 27.98 -15.83
N GLY A 77 -35.00 27.93 -14.88
CA GLY A 77 -36.44 27.83 -15.16
C GLY A 77 -36.93 26.44 -15.57
N LEU A 78 -36.09 25.40 -15.45
CA LEU A 78 -36.48 24.01 -15.69
C LEU A 78 -37.49 23.49 -14.65
N PRO A 79 -38.38 22.55 -15.02
CA PRO A 79 -39.24 21.87 -14.05
C PRO A 79 -38.41 21.11 -13.01
N HIS A 80 -38.85 21.13 -11.75
CA HIS A 80 -38.19 20.43 -10.63
C HIS A 80 -37.93 18.94 -10.92
N SER A 81 -38.83 18.26 -11.63
CA SER A 81 -38.65 16.86 -12.03
C SER A 81 -37.42 16.67 -12.92
N VAL A 82 -37.15 17.61 -13.83
CA VAL A 82 -35.99 17.56 -14.72
C VAL A 82 -34.70 17.77 -13.93
N ILE A 83 -34.70 18.73 -12.98
CA ILE A 83 -33.55 19.01 -12.12
C ILE A 83 -33.18 17.79 -11.27
N LEU A 84 -34.18 17.09 -10.71
CA LEU A 84 -33.96 15.88 -9.92
C LEU A 84 -33.40 14.72 -10.74
N ILE A 85 -33.93 14.51 -11.96
CA ILE A 85 -33.41 13.47 -12.87
C ILE A 85 -31.97 13.79 -13.26
N LEU A 86 -31.67 15.06 -13.56
CA LEU A 86 -30.31 15.49 -13.93
C LEU A 86 -29.33 15.28 -12.77
N GLY A 87 -29.68 15.69 -11.56
CA GLY A 87 -28.84 15.51 -10.38
C GLY A 87 -28.58 14.04 -10.04
N LEU A 88 -29.61 13.19 -10.12
CA LEU A 88 -29.45 11.75 -9.87
C LEU A 88 -28.60 11.07 -10.96
N ALA A 89 -28.82 11.41 -12.23
CA ALA A 89 -28.03 10.88 -13.33
C ALA A 89 -26.54 11.26 -13.20
N HIS A 90 -26.26 12.51 -12.82
CA HIS A 90 -24.91 13.00 -12.57
C HIS A 90 -24.26 12.24 -11.41
N LEU A 91 -24.95 12.10 -10.27
CA LEU A 91 -24.44 11.37 -9.11
C LEU A 91 -24.09 9.91 -9.45
N VAL A 92 -24.93 9.22 -10.23
CA VAL A 92 -24.66 7.85 -10.67
C VAL A 92 -23.45 7.79 -11.60
N ALA A 93 -23.34 8.76 -12.53
CA ALA A 93 -22.20 8.83 -13.45
C ALA A 93 -20.88 9.07 -12.69
N ASP A 94 -20.85 9.99 -11.73
CA ASP A 94 -19.68 10.27 -10.89
C ASP A 94 -19.27 9.04 -10.08
N GLY A 95 -20.23 8.39 -9.42
CA GLY A 95 -19.96 7.19 -8.63
C GLY A 95 -19.41 6.03 -9.47
N MET A 96 -19.95 5.83 -10.69
CA MET A 96 -19.41 4.83 -11.63
C MET A 96 -18.01 5.19 -12.10
N SER A 97 -17.76 6.47 -12.43
CA SER A 97 -16.45 6.93 -12.88
C SER A 97 -15.38 6.76 -11.81
N MET A 98 -15.69 7.07 -10.54
CA MET A 98 -14.75 6.89 -9.43
C MET A 98 -14.47 5.41 -9.18
N GLY A 99 -15.50 4.57 -9.14
CA GLY A 99 -15.31 3.13 -8.93
C GLY A 99 -14.51 2.47 -10.05
N MET A 100 -14.79 2.80 -11.31
CA MET A 100 -14.00 2.31 -12.45
C MET A 100 -12.59 2.91 -12.43
N GLY A 101 -12.44 4.17 -12.06
CA GLY A 101 -11.16 4.86 -11.95
C GLY A 101 -10.24 4.18 -10.94
N ASP A 102 -10.74 3.83 -9.76
CA ASP A 102 -9.97 3.13 -8.72
C ASP A 102 -9.48 1.77 -9.23
N VAL A 103 -10.36 0.96 -9.84
CA VAL A 103 -9.99 -0.36 -10.37
C VAL A 103 -8.95 -0.26 -11.48
N LEU A 104 -9.16 0.65 -12.44
CA LEU A 104 -8.21 0.85 -13.55
C LEU A 104 -6.88 1.42 -13.05
N SER A 105 -6.91 2.31 -12.07
CA SER A 105 -5.69 2.87 -11.47
C SER A 105 -4.89 1.80 -10.75
N SER A 106 -5.54 0.95 -9.93
CA SER A 106 -4.86 -0.16 -9.25
C SER A 106 -4.30 -1.17 -10.24
N GLN A 107 -5.03 -1.48 -11.32
CA GLN A 107 -4.51 -2.36 -12.38
C GLN A 107 -3.28 -1.75 -13.07
N ALA A 108 -3.32 -0.45 -13.38
CA ALA A 108 -2.19 0.23 -14.01
C ALA A 108 -0.94 0.28 -13.12
N GLU A 109 -1.12 0.42 -11.80
CA GLU A 109 -0.02 0.35 -10.83
C GLU A 109 0.61 -1.05 -10.81
N ILE A 110 -0.22 -2.11 -10.77
CA ILE A 110 0.25 -3.50 -10.82
C ILE A 110 1.00 -3.79 -12.13
N ASP A 111 0.43 -3.38 -13.26
CA ASP A 111 1.05 -3.56 -14.57
C ASP A 111 2.40 -2.83 -14.65
N LEU A 112 2.51 -1.64 -14.06
CA LEU A 112 3.76 -0.91 -13.94
C LEU A 112 4.78 -1.67 -13.10
N VAL A 113 4.40 -2.16 -11.91
CA VAL A 113 5.31 -2.93 -11.05
C VAL A 113 5.83 -4.18 -11.77
N HIS A 114 4.96 -4.92 -12.48
CA HIS A 114 5.37 -6.09 -13.25
C HIS A 114 6.30 -5.72 -14.41
N HIS A 115 6.02 -4.62 -15.11
CA HIS A 115 6.87 -4.13 -16.20
C HIS A 115 8.27 -3.78 -15.69
N GLU A 116 8.35 -2.97 -14.63
CA GLU A 116 9.62 -2.53 -14.06
C GLU A 116 10.40 -3.72 -13.49
N ARG A 117 9.75 -4.63 -12.75
CA ARG A 117 10.41 -5.84 -12.24
C ARG A 117 11.00 -6.70 -13.37
N ALA A 118 10.28 -6.83 -14.49
CA ALA A 118 10.78 -7.56 -15.64
C ALA A 118 11.97 -6.84 -16.31
N ARG A 119 12.00 -5.50 -16.30
CA ARG A 119 13.13 -4.71 -16.77
C ARG A 119 14.37 -4.94 -15.89
N GLU A 120 14.25 -4.75 -14.58
CA GLU A 120 15.36 -4.94 -13.62
C GLU A 120 15.91 -6.37 -13.68
N MET A 121 15.02 -7.36 -13.80
CA MET A 121 15.40 -8.77 -13.94
C MET A 121 16.25 -9.02 -15.20
N TRP A 122 15.95 -8.31 -16.29
CA TRP A 122 16.70 -8.37 -17.54
C TRP A 122 18.00 -7.59 -17.43
N GLU A 123 18.01 -6.39 -16.84
CA GLU A 123 19.20 -5.57 -16.65
C GLU A 123 20.24 -6.32 -15.80
N PHE A 124 19.81 -6.95 -14.70
CA PHE A 124 20.66 -7.80 -13.88
C PHE A 124 21.21 -9.04 -14.61
N ASP A 125 20.46 -9.64 -15.54
CA ASP A 125 20.96 -10.79 -16.33
C ASP A 125 22.02 -10.37 -17.37
N ASN A 126 21.97 -9.13 -17.84
CA ASN A 126 22.83 -8.65 -18.93
C ASN A 126 24.02 -7.83 -18.42
N PHE A 127 23.88 -7.11 -17.30
CA PHE A 127 24.92 -6.26 -16.74
C PHE A 127 24.82 -6.15 -15.20
N PRO A 128 25.04 -7.26 -14.46
CA PRO A 128 24.90 -7.29 -13.00
C PRO A 128 25.87 -6.34 -12.29
N GLU A 129 27.03 -6.05 -12.87
CA GLU A 129 27.99 -5.11 -12.28
C GLU A 129 27.41 -3.69 -12.18
N GLY A 130 26.63 -3.25 -13.17
CA GLY A 130 25.96 -1.94 -13.16
C GLY A 130 24.92 -1.85 -12.05
N GLU A 131 24.02 -2.82 -12.00
CA GLU A 131 22.98 -2.96 -10.97
C GLU A 131 23.55 -2.94 -9.54
N MET A 132 24.69 -3.61 -9.36
CA MET A 132 25.37 -3.62 -8.07
C MET A 132 25.99 -2.27 -7.72
N ASP A 133 26.58 -1.57 -8.69
CA ASP A 133 27.15 -0.24 -8.46
C ASP A 133 26.06 0.78 -8.10
N GLU A 134 24.89 0.71 -8.73
CA GLU A 134 23.73 1.55 -8.41
C GLU A 134 23.23 1.32 -6.98
N MET A 135 23.09 0.07 -6.55
CA MET A 135 22.72 -0.26 -5.18
C MET A 135 23.78 0.16 -4.14
N VAL A 136 25.07 0.11 -4.49
CA VAL A 136 26.14 0.63 -3.61
C VAL A 136 25.99 2.13 -3.45
N GLU A 137 25.81 2.88 -4.53
CA GLU A 137 25.61 4.33 -4.48
C GLU A 137 24.39 4.69 -3.63
N LEU A 138 23.29 3.95 -3.79
CA LEU A 138 22.07 4.16 -3.02
C LEU A 138 22.29 3.96 -1.52
N TYR A 139 23.03 2.92 -1.12
CA TYR A 139 23.38 2.71 0.29
C TYR A 139 24.36 3.76 0.83
N GLU A 140 25.30 4.23 0.02
CA GLU A 140 26.18 5.34 0.38
C GLU A 140 25.41 6.64 0.62
N GLN A 141 24.40 6.94 -0.22
CA GLN A 141 23.51 8.08 -0.03
C GLN A 141 22.72 8.00 1.29
N LYS A 142 22.45 6.79 1.79
CA LYS A 142 21.85 6.56 3.12
C LYS A 142 22.84 6.66 4.27
N GLY A 143 24.12 6.92 3.99
CA GLY A 143 25.19 7.10 4.97
C GLY A 143 25.92 5.82 5.36
N ILE A 144 25.77 4.73 4.59
CA ILE A 144 26.55 3.51 4.79
C ILE A 144 27.95 3.70 4.19
N ALA A 145 28.99 3.26 4.89
CA ALA A 145 30.35 3.34 4.36
C ALA A 145 30.49 2.46 3.10
N THR A 146 31.25 2.93 2.10
CA THR A 146 31.47 2.23 0.82
C THR A 146 31.84 0.74 0.97
N GLU A 147 32.72 0.42 1.91
CA GLU A 147 33.16 -0.95 2.16
C GLU A 147 32.01 -1.84 2.66
N ASP A 148 31.16 -1.31 3.54
CA ASP A 148 30.00 -2.00 4.09
C ASP A 148 28.89 -2.13 3.04
N ALA A 149 28.65 -1.06 2.26
CA ALA A 149 27.68 -1.06 1.16
C ALA A 149 28.03 -2.13 0.13
N LYS A 150 29.30 -2.18 -0.31
CA LYS A 150 29.80 -3.22 -1.21
C LYS A 150 29.61 -4.61 -0.62
N LEU A 151 29.91 -4.81 0.67
CA LEU A 151 29.73 -6.12 1.32
C LEU A 151 28.26 -6.57 1.32
N VAL A 152 27.33 -5.66 1.64
CA VAL A 152 25.89 -5.93 1.66
C VAL A 152 25.41 -6.28 0.25
N VAL A 153 25.70 -5.43 -0.73
CA VAL A 153 25.28 -5.61 -2.13
C VAL A 153 25.83 -6.92 -2.72
N ASN A 154 27.12 -7.21 -2.55
CA ASN A 154 27.71 -8.48 -3.00
C ASN A 154 27.10 -9.71 -2.32
N THR A 155 26.57 -9.55 -1.11
CA THR A 155 25.88 -10.64 -0.41
C THR A 155 24.45 -10.82 -0.93
N LEU A 156 23.75 -9.72 -1.20
CA LEU A 156 22.39 -9.72 -1.76
C LEU A 156 22.38 -10.23 -3.21
N ALA A 157 23.35 -9.85 -4.04
CA ALA A 157 23.46 -10.25 -5.44
C ALA A 157 23.53 -11.79 -5.65
N LYS A 158 23.87 -12.56 -4.60
CA LYS A 158 23.80 -14.03 -4.62
C LYS A 158 22.38 -14.59 -4.68
N TYR A 159 21.40 -13.77 -4.32
CA TYR A 159 19.99 -14.11 -4.24
C TYR A 159 19.19 -13.17 -5.16
N LYS A 160 19.19 -13.48 -6.46
CA LYS A 160 18.65 -12.61 -7.52
C LYS A 160 17.26 -12.04 -7.19
N GLU A 161 16.28 -12.89 -6.87
CA GLU A 161 14.91 -12.42 -6.57
C GLU A 161 14.88 -11.43 -5.40
N ALA A 162 15.59 -11.73 -4.32
CA ALA A 162 15.65 -10.85 -3.16
C ALA A 162 16.39 -9.54 -3.46
N PHE A 163 17.42 -9.58 -4.32
CA PHE A 163 18.12 -8.38 -4.78
C PHE A 163 17.18 -7.46 -5.57
N ILE A 164 16.46 -8.02 -6.56
CA ILE A 164 15.50 -7.28 -7.38
C ILE A 164 14.35 -6.73 -6.53
N ASP A 165 13.79 -7.53 -5.61
CA ASP A 165 12.69 -7.06 -4.76
C ASP A 165 13.14 -5.90 -3.84
N ILE A 166 14.38 -5.91 -3.36
CA ILE A 166 14.95 -4.80 -2.59
C ILE A 166 15.18 -3.58 -3.49
N MET A 167 15.73 -3.77 -4.68
CA MET A 167 15.96 -2.71 -5.67
C MET A 167 14.66 -2.01 -6.08
N MET A 168 13.60 -2.77 -6.37
CA MET A 168 12.27 -2.24 -6.66
C MET A 168 11.78 -1.26 -5.57
N VAL A 169 12.03 -1.57 -4.30
CA VAL A 169 11.64 -0.71 -3.17
C VAL A 169 12.58 0.47 -2.99
N GLU A 170 13.89 0.21 -3.01
CA GLU A 170 14.90 1.18 -2.62
C GLU A 170 15.13 2.22 -3.72
N GLU A 171 15.18 1.79 -4.97
CA GLU A 171 15.46 2.63 -6.13
C GLU A 171 14.18 3.21 -6.72
N LEU A 172 13.22 2.35 -7.08
CA LEU A 172 12.01 2.75 -7.80
C LEU A 172 10.88 3.21 -6.87
N ASN A 173 11.00 2.99 -5.56
CA ASN A 173 9.91 3.19 -4.57
C ASN A 173 8.63 2.41 -4.93
N LEU A 174 8.79 1.27 -5.61
CA LEU A 174 7.71 0.38 -6.00
C LEU A 174 7.69 -0.83 -5.06
N MET A 175 6.56 -1.04 -4.40
CA MET A 175 6.37 -2.23 -3.58
C MET A 175 6.16 -3.43 -4.49
N PRO A 176 6.88 -4.55 -4.29
CA PRO A 176 6.58 -5.80 -4.97
C PRO A 176 5.11 -6.18 -4.74
N VAL A 177 4.42 -6.55 -5.81
CA VAL A 177 3.03 -7.01 -5.72
C VAL A 177 3.04 -8.40 -5.09
N ASP A 178 2.43 -8.54 -3.91
CA ASP A 178 2.13 -9.84 -3.33
C ASP A 178 1.05 -10.53 -4.18
N GLU A 179 1.17 -11.84 -4.46
CA GLU A 179 0.20 -12.60 -5.27
C GLU A 179 -1.25 -12.54 -4.72
N ASP A 180 -1.42 -12.17 -3.45
CA ASP A 180 -2.71 -12.02 -2.78
C ASP A 180 -3.37 -10.64 -2.98
N ASP A 181 -2.65 -9.63 -3.48
CA ASP A 181 -3.17 -8.27 -3.70
C ASP A 181 -3.81 -8.15 -5.09
N ASN A 182 -4.93 -8.85 -5.30
CA ASN A 182 -5.73 -8.71 -6.52
C ASN A 182 -6.83 -7.65 -6.34
N PRO A 183 -6.83 -6.55 -7.14
CA PRO A 183 -7.78 -5.45 -7.01
C PRO A 183 -9.23 -5.85 -7.32
N VAL A 184 -9.45 -7.00 -7.96
CA VAL A 184 -10.78 -7.50 -8.31
C VAL A 184 -11.44 -8.27 -7.18
N ILE A 185 -10.67 -8.83 -6.23
CA ILE A 185 -11.21 -9.76 -5.24
C ILE A 185 -11.22 -9.25 -3.79
N GLY A 186 -10.46 -8.19 -3.46
CA GLY A 186 -10.52 -7.53 -2.14
C GLY A 186 -10.02 -8.37 -0.98
#